data_AF-A0A6G3PY66-F1
#
_entry.id   AF-A0A6G3PY66-F1
#
_cell.length_a   1.000
_cell.length_b   1.000
_cell.length_c   1.000
_cell.angle_alpha   90.00
_cell.angle_beta   90.00
_cell.angle_gamma   90.00
#
_symmetry.space_group_name_H-M   'P 1'
#
loop_
_entity.id
_entity.type
_entity.pdbx_description
1 polymer ?
#
loop_
_entity_poly.entity_id
_entity_poly.type
_entity_poly.pdbx_seq_one_letter_code
_entity_poly.pdbx_strand_id
1 'polypeptide(L)'
;VPEEPHLAFWHAATLLREHRGDAHLAALLAADLDPLESLVSHTATGKGMAIRWILSSRGWRRADWEAACERLRERGLLEAGEQPVLTEAGTALRAEIEEATDRMDVAPYAHLGADGVERLTELARGFLRTATA
;
A
#
# COMPACT_ATOMS: atom_id res chain seq x y z
N VAL A 1 -19.77 11.49 -14.10
CA VAL A 1 -20.10 10.42 -13.13
C VAL A 1 -21.29 9.66 -13.69
N PRO A 2 -21.33 8.31 -13.64
CA PRO A 2 -22.48 7.50 -14.09
C PRO A 2 -23.78 7.86 -13.36
N GLU A 3 -24.94 7.62 -13.99
CA GLU A 3 -26.25 7.96 -13.42
C GLU A 3 -26.77 6.89 -12.46
N GLU A 4 -26.57 5.61 -12.79
CA GLU A 4 -27.02 4.50 -11.96
C GLU A 4 -26.27 4.51 -10.62
N PRO A 5 -26.97 4.47 -9.46
CA PRO A 5 -26.33 4.66 -8.15
C PRO A 5 -25.16 3.70 -7.86
N HIS A 6 -25.28 2.44 -8.29
CA HIS A 6 -24.23 1.43 -8.08
C HIS A 6 -22.99 1.68 -8.96
N LEU A 7 -23.19 2.21 -10.18
CA LEU A 7 -22.08 2.61 -11.06
C LEU A 7 -21.42 3.90 -10.58
N ALA A 8 -22.20 4.85 -10.07
CA ALA A 8 -21.67 6.07 -9.46
C ALA A 8 -20.80 5.74 -8.24
N PHE A 9 -21.25 4.82 -7.37
CA PHE A 9 -20.47 4.34 -6.24
C PHE A 9 -19.18 3.64 -6.68
N TRP A 10 -19.26 2.70 -7.62
CA TRP A 10 -18.08 2.02 -8.17
C TRP A 10 -17.07 3.03 -8.72
N HIS A 11 -17.52 3.96 -9.55
CA HIS A 11 -16.68 5.01 -10.12
C HIS A 11 -15.98 5.85 -9.05
N ALA A 12 -16.72 6.33 -8.04
CA ALA A 12 -16.14 7.13 -6.96
C ALA A 12 -15.12 6.33 -6.12
N ALA A 13 -15.43 5.08 -5.79
CA ALA A 13 -14.52 4.21 -5.04
C ALA A 13 -13.23 3.91 -5.85
N THR A 14 -13.34 3.70 -7.16
CA THR A 14 -12.19 3.56 -8.04
C THR A 14 -11.33 4.82 -8.04
N LEU A 15 -11.92 6.02 -8.16
CA LEU A 15 -11.14 7.27 -8.14
C LEU A 15 -10.40 7.47 -6.82
N LEU A 16 -11.03 7.18 -5.67
CA LEU A 16 -10.36 7.25 -4.37
C LEU A 16 -9.21 6.22 -4.28
N ARG A 17 -9.42 5.01 -4.79
CA ARG A 17 -8.39 3.96 -4.85
C ARG A 17 -7.21 4.38 -5.72
N GLU A 18 -7.44 4.92 -6.92
CA GLU A 18 -6.37 5.40 -7.79
C GLU A 18 -5.61 6.56 -7.15
N HIS A 19 -6.32 7.55 -6.60
CA HIS A 19 -5.71 8.71 -5.95
C HIS A 19 -4.78 8.31 -4.80
N ARG A 20 -5.23 7.42 -3.90
CA ARG A 20 -4.39 6.88 -2.83
C ARG A 20 -3.23 6.04 -3.38
N GLY A 21 -3.47 5.29 -4.45
CA GLY A 21 -2.45 4.49 -5.13
C GLY A 21 -1.32 5.35 -5.68
N ASP A 22 -1.65 6.45 -6.36
CA ASP A 22 -0.69 7.41 -6.91
C ASP A 22 0.11 8.08 -5.78
N ALA A 23 -0.57 8.48 -4.69
CA ALA A 23 0.09 9.00 -3.49
C ALA A 23 1.08 7.98 -2.89
N HIS A 24 0.69 6.70 -2.82
CA HIS A 24 1.56 5.65 -2.28
C HIS A 24 2.78 5.40 -3.17
N LEU A 25 2.60 5.37 -4.50
CA LEU A 25 3.71 5.24 -5.44
C LEU A 25 4.68 6.43 -5.33
N ALA A 26 4.15 7.65 -5.20
CA ALA A 26 4.97 8.84 -4.98
C ALA A 26 5.77 8.75 -3.67
N ALA A 27 5.15 8.29 -2.58
CA ALA A 27 5.82 8.11 -1.29
C ALA A 27 6.93 7.04 -1.34
N LEU A 28 6.69 5.91 -2.01
CA LEU A 28 7.69 4.86 -2.22
C LEU A 28 8.90 5.37 -3.01
N LEU A 29 8.65 6.07 -4.12
CA LEU A 29 9.69 6.63 -4.97
C LEU A 29 10.49 7.72 -4.23
N ALA A 30 9.83 8.57 -3.44
CA ALA A 30 10.49 9.59 -2.63
C ALA A 30 11.36 8.99 -1.51
N ALA A 31 11.06 7.77 -1.07
CA ALA A 31 11.85 6.99 -0.11
C ALA A 31 13.00 6.19 -0.77
N ASP A 32 13.25 6.41 -2.07
CA ASP A 32 14.20 5.65 -2.89
C ASP A 32 13.98 4.13 -2.78
N LEU A 33 12.72 3.68 -2.74
CA LEU A 33 12.41 2.26 -2.89
C LEU A 33 12.06 1.95 -4.33
N ASP A 34 12.79 1.03 -4.92
CA ASP A 34 12.40 0.47 -6.21
C ASP A 34 11.13 -0.41 -6.08
N PRO A 35 10.50 -0.83 -7.20
CA PRO A 35 9.28 -1.63 -7.14
C PRO A 35 9.42 -2.95 -6.36
N LEU A 36 10.59 -3.59 -6.37
CA LEU A 36 10.80 -4.88 -5.73
C LEU A 36 11.19 -4.69 -4.25
N GLU A 37 12.00 -3.69 -3.93
CA GLU A 37 12.29 -3.27 -2.55
C GLU A 37 11.02 -2.83 -1.80
N SER A 38 10.09 -2.17 -2.50
CA SER A 38 8.76 -1.84 -1.98
C SER A 38 7.98 -3.10 -1.58
N LEU A 39 8.03 -4.16 -2.40
CA LEU A 39 7.38 -5.44 -2.11
C LEU A 39 8.09 -6.20 -0.98
N VAL A 40 9.42 -6.24 -0.99
CA VAL A 40 10.22 -6.91 0.05
C VAL A 40 9.97 -6.27 1.41
N SER A 41 10.11 -4.94 1.51
CA SER A 41 9.91 -4.21 2.77
C SER A 41 8.48 -4.34 3.28
N HIS A 42 7.48 -4.31 2.41
CA HIS A 42 6.09 -4.55 2.83
C HIS A 42 5.86 -6.01 3.28
N THR A 43 6.40 -7.01 2.58
CA THR A 43 6.32 -8.42 3.03
C THR A 43 7.01 -8.63 4.38
N ALA A 44 8.13 -7.93 4.63
CA ALA A 44 8.86 -7.98 5.91
C ALA A 44 8.05 -7.43 7.11
N THR A 45 6.98 -6.66 6.88
CA THR A 45 6.03 -6.26 7.95
C THR A 45 5.12 -7.40 8.42
N GLY A 46 5.10 -8.53 7.71
CA GLY A 46 4.14 -9.62 7.92
C GLY A 46 2.74 -9.37 7.33
N LYS A 47 2.48 -8.18 6.77
CA LYS A 47 1.19 -7.80 6.16
C LYS A 47 1.20 -7.88 4.63
N GLY A 48 2.37 -8.03 4.02
CA GLY A 48 2.51 -8.13 2.56
C GLY A 48 2.04 -9.46 1.98
N MET A 49 2.06 -9.55 0.65
CA MET A 49 1.67 -10.77 -0.06
C MET A 49 2.70 -11.89 0.12
N ALA A 50 2.25 -13.13 -0.05
CA ALA A 50 3.13 -14.28 -0.09
C ALA A 50 4.13 -14.15 -1.25
N ILE A 51 5.41 -14.39 -0.97
CA ILE A 51 6.51 -14.23 -1.94
C ILE A 51 6.26 -15.04 -3.21
N ARG A 52 5.77 -16.29 -3.08
CA ARG A 52 5.42 -17.14 -4.23
C ARG A 52 4.48 -16.45 -5.22
N TRP A 53 3.54 -15.67 -4.69
CA TRP A 53 2.50 -15.00 -5.46
C TRP A 53 3.07 -13.74 -6.13
N ILE A 54 3.94 -12.99 -5.43
CA ILE A 54 4.68 -11.86 -6.00
C ILE A 54 5.48 -12.31 -7.22
N LEU A 55 6.28 -13.36 -7.09
CA LEU A 55 7.12 -13.87 -8.18
C LEU A 55 6.28 -14.34 -9.37
N SER A 56 5.21 -15.12 -9.13
CA SER A 56 4.40 -15.70 -10.21
C SER A 56 3.51 -14.70 -10.96
N SER A 57 3.07 -13.62 -10.29
CA SER A 57 2.11 -12.67 -10.86
C SER A 57 2.76 -11.44 -11.52
N ARG A 58 4.02 -11.15 -11.20
CA ARG A 58 4.68 -9.87 -11.59
C ARG A 58 5.94 -10.07 -12.44
N GLY A 59 6.24 -11.30 -12.85
CA GLY A 59 7.36 -11.61 -13.74
C GLY A 59 8.74 -11.55 -13.08
N TRP A 60 8.81 -11.46 -11.76
CA TRP A 60 10.07 -11.44 -11.00
C TRP A 60 10.60 -12.85 -10.75
N ARG A 61 11.91 -13.01 -10.83
CA ARG A 61 12.60 -14.26 -10.46
C ARG A 61 13.01 -14.22 -9.00
N ARG A 62 13.31 -15.39 -8.44
CA ARG A 62 13.86 -15.52 -7.08
C ARG A 62 15.13 -14.69 -6.88
N ALA A 63 16.03 -14.71 -7.86
CA ALA A 63 17.27 -13.93 -7.82
C ALA A 63 17.02 -12.41 -7.78
N ASP A 64 15.98 -11.91 -8.45
CA ASP A 64 15.63 -10.49 -8.41
C ASP A 64 15.20 -10.09 -6.99
N TRP A 65 14.41 -10.95 -6.32
CA TRP A 65 13.98 -10.76 -4.94
C TRP A 65 15.15 -10.77 -3.96
N GLU A 66 16.07 -11.72 -4.10
CA GLU A 66 17.26 -11.83 -3.27
C GLU A 66 18.16 -10.59 -3.42
N ALA A 67 18.37 -10.11 -4.66
CA ALA A 67 19.11 -8.88 -4.91
C ALA A 67 18.45 -7.64 -4.28
N ALA A 68 17.11 -7.57 -4.26
CA ALA A 68 16.40 -6.49 -3.56
C ALA A 68 16.56 -6.58 -2.03
N CYS A 69 16.51 -7.79 -1.46
CA CYS A 69 16.82 -7.98 -0.04
C CYS A 69 18.25 -7.54 0.30
N GLU A 70 19.23 -7.86 -0.55
CA GLU A 70 20.64 -7.47 -0.36
C GLU A 70 20.80 -5.95 -0.34
N ARG A 71 20.25 -5.23 -1.33
CA ARG A 71 20.28 -3.76 -1.34
C ARG A 71 19.65 -3.14 -0.10
N LEU A 72 18.52 -3.68 0.37
CA LEU A 72 17.89 -3.21 1.61
C LEU A 72 18.73 -3.49 2.86
N ARG A 73 19.47 -4.61 2.92
CA ARG A 73 20.42 -4.90 4.00
C ARG A 73 21.64 -3.97 3.96
N GLU A 74 22.17 -3.70 2.77
CA GLU A 74 23.27 -2.73 2.59
C GLU A 74 22.87 -1.33 3.09
N ARG A 75 21.60 -0.97 2.93
CA ARG A 75 21.00 0.27 3.46
C ARG A 75 20.60 0.19 4.95
N GLY A 76 20.79 -0.95 5.61
CA GLY A 76 20.44 -1.14 7.02
C GLY A 76 18.93 -1.18 7.30
N LEU A 77 18.10 -1.44 6.30
CA LEU A 77 16.64 -1.49 6.41
C LEU A 77 16.13 -2.91 6.72
N LEU A 78 16.93 -3.93 6.44
CA LEU A 78 16.67 -5.31 6.82
C LEU A 78 17.79 -5.86 7.71
N GLU A 79 17.41 -6.73 8.63
CA GLU A 79 18.32 -7.52 9.43
C GLU A 79 19.15 -8.48 8.56
N ALA A 80 20.33 -8.86 9.07
CA ALA A 80 21.13 -9.93 8.49
C ALA A 80 20.42 -11.29 8.65
N GLY A 81 20.49 -12.13 7.62
CA GLY A 81 19.89 -13.46 7.62
C GLY A 81 19.18 -13.77 6.31
N GLU A 82 18.61 -14.96 6.20
CA GLU A 82 17.94 -15.40 4.96
C GLU A 82 16.55 -14.75 4.79
N GLN A 83 15.81 -14.61 5.89
CA GLN A 83 14.47 -14.05 5.88
C GLN A 83 14.49 -12.52 5.92
N PRO A 84 13.59 -11.84 5.19
CA PRO A 84 13.48 -10.39 5.25
C PRO A 84 12.77 -10.00 6.56
N VAL A 85 13.55 -9.46 7.50
CA VAL A 85 13.06 -8.89 8.76
C VAL A 85 13.47 -7.43 8.79
N LEU A 86 12.55 -6.52 9.06
CA LEU A 86 12.86 -5.08 9.15
C LEU A 86 13.71 -4.81 10.38
N THR A 87 14.71 -3.94 10.22
CA THR A 87 15.37 -3.28 11.35
C THR A 87 14.42 -2.22 11.95
N GLU A 88 14.85 -1.56 13.03
CA GLU A 88 14.16 -0.36 13.52
C GLU A 88 14.11 0.73 12.44
N ALA A 89 15.20 0.96 11.71
CA ALA A 89 15.25 1.92 10.60
C ALA A 89 14.32 1.53 9.45
N GLY A 90 14.23 0.24 9.10
CA GLY A 90 13.28 -0.26 8.10
C GLY A 90 11.83 -0.07 8.54
N THR A 91 11.55 -0.28 9.82
CA THR A 91 10.22 -0.04 10.40
C THR A 91 9.85 1.43 10.38
N ALA A 92 10.79 2.31 10.75
CA ALA A 92 10.61 3.76 10.70
C ALA A 92 10.34 4.25 9.26
N LEU A 93 11.14 3.79 8.29
CA LEU A 93 10.95 4.12 6.88
C LEU A 93 9.54 3.73 6.39
N ARG A 94 9.04 2.55 6.78
CA ARG A 94 7.69 2.12 6.43
C ARG A 94 6.63 3.04 7.05
N ALA A 95 6.79 3.45 8.30
CA ALA A 95 5.88 4.38 8.94
C ALA A 95 5.86 5.75 8.23
N GLU A 96 7.03 6.27 7.84
CA GLU A 96 7.16 7.52 7.09
C GLU A 96 6.47 7.45 5.72
N ILE A 97 6.58 6.32 5.02
CA ILE A 97 5.90 6.09 3.74
C ILE A 97 4.38 6.13 3.90
N GLU A 98 3.83 5.47 4.94
CA GLU A 98 2.39 5.50 5.21
C GLU A 98 1.92 6.91 5.59
N GLU A 99 2.68 7.63 6.43
CA GLU A 99 2.36 9.02 6.79
C GLU A 99 2.38 9.95 5.57
N ALA A 100 3.39 9.83 4.71
CA ALA A 100 3.47 10.59 3.48
C ALA A 100 2.30 10.26 2.53
N THR A 101 1.92 8.99 2.44
CA THR A 101 0.75 8.53 1.68
C THR A 101 -0.52 9.20 2.22
N ASP A 102 -0.77 9.11 3.52
CA ASP A 102 -1.97 9.67 4.17
C ASP A 102 -2.05 11.19 4.01
N ARG A 103 -0.92 11.88 4.13
CA ARG A 103 -0.86 13.34 3.92
C ARG A 103 -1.25 13.75 2.49
N MET A 104 -0.85 12.99 1.48
CA MET A 104 -1.19 13.26 0.07
C MET A 104 -2.62 12.81 -0.28
N ASP A 105 -3.13 11.80 0.43
CA ASP A 105 -4.46 11.24 0.26
C ASP A 105 -5.55 12.02 1.02
N VAL A 106 -5.20 12.98 1.87
CA VAL A 106 -6.15 13.65 2.79
C VAL A 106 -7.23 14.48 2.08
N ALA A 107 -6.93 15.05 0.90
CA ALA A 107 -7.75 16.11 0.31
C ALA A 107 -9.21 15.69 0.00
N PRO A 108 -9.50 14.52 -0.60
CA PRO A 108 -10.88 14.05 -0.80
C PRO A 108 -11.65 13.88 0.51
N TYR A 109 -11.00 13.39 1.57
CA TYR A 109 -11.65 13.20 2.87
C TYR A 109 -11.88 14.52 3.61
N ALA A 110 -10.94 15.47 3.50
CA ALA A 110 -11.10 16.81 4.03
C ALA A 110 -12.28 17.54 3.36
N HIS A 111 -12.51 17.30 2.07
CA HIS A 111 -13.67 17.85 1.36
C HIS A 111 -15.01 17.31 1.89
N LEU A 112 -15.07 16.04 2.30
CA LEU A 112 -16.27 15.44 2.89
C LEU A 112 -16.53 15.91 4.33
N GLY A 113 -15.48 16.32 5.05
CA GLY A 113 -15.54 16.62 6.48
C GLY A 113 -15.76 15.38 7.34
N ALA A 114 -15.68 15.54 8.67
CA ALA A 114 -15.76 14.43 9.61
C ALA A 114 -17.06 13.61 9.48
N ASP A 115 -18.22 14.28 9.45
CA ASP A 115 -19.53 13.63 9.33
C ASP A 115 -19.69 12.88 8.00
N GLY A 116 -19.16 13.46 6.91
CA GLY A 116 -19.18 12.83 5.59
C GLY A 116 -18.31 11.58 5.52
N VAL A 117 -17.12 11.62 6.14
CA VAL A 117 -16.23 10.46 6.26
C VAL A 117 -16.87 9.37 7.14
N GLU A 118 -17.49 9.73 8.27
CA GLU A 118 -18.21 8.77 9.12
C GLU A 118 -19.31 8.06 8.34
N ARG A 119 -20.14 8.83 7.62
CA ARG A 119 -21.23 8.29 6.80
C ARG A 119 -20.72 7.40 5.68
N LEU A 120 -19.66 7.81 4.97
CA LEU A 120 -19.01 6.99 3.94
C LEU A 120 -18.54 5.65 4.53
N THR A 121 -17.91 5.69 5.71
CA THR A 121 -17.37 4.50 6.37
C THR A 121 -18.49 3.56 6.83
N GLU A 122 -19.60 4.09 7.35
CA GLU A 122 -20.79 3.31 7.71
C GLU A 122 -21.36 2.56 6.49
N LEU A 123 -21.58 3.27 5.38
CA LEU A 123 -22.13 2.71 4.14
C LEU A 123 -21.20 1.65 3.54
N ALA A 124 -19.92 1.95 3.41
CA ALA A 124 -18.93 1.03 2.86
C ALA A 124 -18.81 -0.25 3.69
N ARG A 125 -18.83 -0.15 5.03
CA ARG A 125 -18.88 -1.34 5.91
C ARG A 125 -20.16 -2.14 5.73
N GLY A 126 -21.30 -1.48 5.53
CA GLY A 126 -22.57 -2.14 5.21
C GLY A 126 -22.46 -2.99 3.94
N PHE A 127 -22.00 -2.40 2.84
CA PHE A 127 -21.82 -3.09 1.57
C PHE A 127 -20.81 -4.24 1.66
N LEU A 128 -19.67 -4.02 2.34
CA LEU A 128 -18.66 -5.07 2.52
C LEU A 128 -19.25 -6.29 3.25
N ARG A 129 -19.96 -6.07 4.37
CA ARG A 129 -20.60 -7.16 5.12
C ARG A 129 -21.58 -7.95 4.26
N THR A 130 -22.39 -7.27 3.45
CA THR A 130 -23.34 -7.92 2.54
C THR A 130 -22.63 -8.72 1.45
N ALA A 131 -21.52 -8.21 0.90
CA ALA A 131 -20.78 -8.89 -0.16
C ALA A 131 -19.99 -10.13 0.32
N THR A 132 -19.64 -10.20 1.61
CA THR A 132 -18.87 -11.30 2.19
C THR A 132 -19.69 -12.27 3.03
N ALA A 133 -21.00 -12.05 3.16
CA ALA A 133 -21.93 -12.95 3.84
C ALA A 133 -22.33 -14.12 2.92
#